data_AF-A0A9E7HDE2-F1
#
_entry.id   AF-A0A9E7HDE2-F1
#
_cell.length_a   1.000
_cell.length_b   1.000
_cell.length_c   1.000
_cell.angle_alpha   90.00
_cell.angle_beta   90.00
_cell.angle_gamma   90.00
#
_symmetry.space_group_name_H-M   'P 1'
#
loop_
_entity.id
_entity.type
_entity.pdbx_description
1 polymer ?
#
loop_
_entity_poly.entity_id
_entity_poly.type
_entity_poly.pdbx_seq_one_letter_code
_entity_poly.pdbx_strand_id
1 'polypeptide(L)'
;MASATIDRYRKGAEVYQGDSICKKKSIELLAELRLPKGLFPLEDVEEFGYNREAGFVWLIQKKKKDHTFKKIKRQVSYAPR
;
A
#
# COMPACT_ATOMS: atom_id res chain seq x y z
N MET A 1 3.64 15.64 5.11
CA MET A 1 4.82 14.92 5.65
C MET A 1 5.13 13.64 4.88
N ALA A 2 4.16 12.74 4.61
CA ALA A 2 4.41 11.49 3.86
C ALA A 2 4.99 11.70 2.44
N SER A 3 4.63 12.78 1.76
CA SER A 3 5.11 13.10 0.41
C SER A 3 6.63 13.29 0.30
N ALA A 4 7.30 13.84 1.32
CA ALA A 4 8.74 14.11 1.28
C ALA A 4 9.56 12.83 1.46
N THR A 5 9.03 11.86 2.21
CA THR A 5 9.66 10.54 2.37
C THR A 5 9.51 9.71 1.10
N ILE A 6 8.32 9.73 0.49
CA ILE A 6 8.05 9.03 -0.77
C ILE A 6 8.98 9.52 -1.88
N ASP A 7 9.17 10.83 -2.00
CA ASP A 7 10.02 11.42 -3.05
C ASP A 7 11.49 10.93 -2.99
N ARG A 8 12.03 10.81 -1.77
CA ARG A 8 13.40 10.29 -1.55
C ARG A 8 13.56 8.84 -1.98
N TYR A 9 12.54 8.02 -1.76
CA TYR A 9 12.56 6.60 -2.11
C TYR A 9 12.02 6.30 -3.52
N ARG A 10 11.54 7.32 -4.25
CA ARG A 10 11.02 7.16 -5.62
C ARG A 10 12.13 6.86 -6.62
N LYS A 11 13.34 7.36 -6.38
CA LYS A 11 14.50 7.08 -7.24
C LYS A 11 14.87 5.58 -7.15
N GLY A 12 14.73 4.86 -8.26
CA GLY A 12 15.00 3.42 -8.34
C GLY A 12 13.84 2.52 -7.91
N ALA A 13 12.69 3.08 -7.54
CA ALA A 13 11.52 2.30 -7.16
C ALA A 13 10.66 1.91 -8.35
N GLU A 14 10.01 0.76 -8.23
CA GLU A 14 8.93 0.35 -9.13
C GLU A 14 7.66 1.09 -8.72
N VAL A 15 7.26 2.10 -9.51
CA VAL A 15 6.04 2.87 -9.28
C VAL A 15 4.98 2.48 -10.31
N TYR A 16 3.84 2.04 -9.82
CA TYR A 16 2.68 1.64 -10.60
C TYR A 16 1.52 2.57 -10.29
N GLN A 17 0.78 2.96 -11.33
CA GLN A 17 -0.41 3.79 -11.21
C GLN A 17 -1.62 3.04 -11.75
N GLY A 18 -2.75 3.21 -11.06
CA GLY A 18 -4.02 2.58 -11.44
C GLY A 18 -4.42 1.42 -10.53
N ASP A 19 -5.67 1.47 -10.06
CA ASP A 19 -6.24 0.60 -9.02
C ASP A 19 -6.02 -0.90 -9.29
N SER A 20 -6.27 -1.38 -10.51
CA SER A 20 -6.12 -2.80 -10.86
C SER A 20 -4.67 -3.29 -10.80
N ILE A 21 -3.72 -2.49 -11.28
CA ILE A 21 -2.30 -2.85 -11.32
C ILE A 21 -1.71 -2.75 -9.91
N CYS A 22 -2.03 -1.68 -9.18
CA CYS A 22 -1.63 -1.48 -7.79
C CYS A 22 -2.12 -2.62 -6.88
N LYS A 23 -3.37 -3.05 -7.04
CA LYS A 23 -3.93 -4.21 -6.34
C LYS A 23 -3.10 -5.47 -6.59
N LYS A 24 -2.87 -5.79 -7.87
CA LYS A 24 -2.13 -7.00 -8.26
C LYS A 24 -0.71 -7.00 -7.68
N LYS A 25 0.02 -5.90 -7.86
CA LYS A 25 1.41 -5.74 -7.38
C LYS A 25 1.51 -5.79 -5.86
N SER A 26 0.55 -5.20 -5.15
CA SER A 26 0.50 -5.29 -3.68
C SER A 26 0.27 -6.71 -3.20
N ILE A 27 -0.60 -7.48 -3.86
CA ILE A 27 -0.85 -8.89 -3.53
C ILE A 27 0.39 -9.75 -3.85
N GLU A 28 1.06 -9.50 -4.97
CA GLU A 28 2.32 -10.14 -5.33
C GLU A 28 3.40 -9.88 -4.26
N LEU A 29 3.59 -8.61 -3.85
CA LEU A 29 4.51 -8.25 -2.77
C LEU A 29 4.17 -8.96 -1.46
N LEU A 30 2.89 -8.98 -1.07
CA LEU A 30 2.45 -9.69 0.14
C LEU A 30 2.75 -11.19 0.03
N ALA A 31 2.58 -11.80 -1.16
CA ALA A 31 2.93 -13.19 -1.38
C ALA A 31 4.45 -13.44 -1.31
N GLU A 32 5.26 -12.56 -1.91
CA GLU A 32 6.73 -12.59 -1.82
C GLU A 32 7.18 -12.53 -0.35
N LEU A 33 6.57 -11.66 0.45
CA LEU A 33 6.86 -11.49 1.88
C LEU A 33 6.16 -12.53 2.79
N ARG A 34 5.42 -13.49 2.23
CA ARG A 34 4.60 -14.49 2.95
C ARG A 34 3.60 -13.89 3.94
N LEU A 35 3.09 -12.70 3.64
CA LEU A 35 2.07 -12.00 4.40
C LEU A 35 0.65 -12.36 3.90
N PRO A 36 -0.38 -12.20 4.76
CA PRO A 36 -1.75 -12.40 4.34
C PRO A 36 -2.14 -11.43 3.22
N LYS A 37 -2.66 -11.96 2.10
CA LYS A 37 -3.04 -11.18 0.91
C LYS A 37 -4.13 -10.11 1.16
N GLY A 38 -4.86 -10.21 2.27
CA GLY A 38 -5.90 -9.26 2.68
C GLY A 38 -5.43 -8.25 3.74
N LEU A 39 -4.12 -8.05 3.90
CA LEU A 39 -3.57 -7.14 4.92
C LEU A 39 -3.86 -5.67 4.62
N PHE A 40 -3.93 -5.30 3.35
CA PHE A 40 -4.18 -3.94 2.91
C PHE A 40 -5.59 -3.79 2.33
N PRO A 41 -6.33 -2.71 2.67
CA PRO A 41 -7.56 -2.35 1.98
C PRO A 41 -7.20 -1.71 0.64
N LEU A 42 -6.95 -2.54 -0.37
CA LEU A 42 -6.44 -2.10 -1.68
C LEU A 42 -7.56 -1.54 -2.56
N GLU A 43 -8.41 -0.63 -2.10
CA GLU A 43 -9.51 -0.09 -2.92
C GLU A 43 -9.34 1.42 -3.15
N ASP A 44 -9.47 1.89 -4.39
CA ASP A 44 -9.22 3.28 -4.81
C ASP A 44 -7.75 3.69 -4.66
N VAL A 45 -6.84 2.77 -4.99
CA VAL A 45 -5.39 3.01 -4.95
C VAL A 45 -4.99 3.81 -6.19
N GLU A 46 -4.39 4.98 -5.98
CA GLU A 46 -3.87 5.83 -7.06
C GLU A 46 -2.49 5.37 -7.49
N GLU A 47 -1.64 5.11 -6.50
CA GLU A 47 -0.24 4.80 -6.72
C GLU A 47 0.24 3.73 -5.73
N PHE A 48 0.99 2.77 -6.26
CA PHE A 48 1.75 1.81 -5.50
C PHE A 48 3.22 1.96 -5.86
N GLY A 49 4.07 2.16 -4.87
CA GLY A 49 5.51 2.23 -5.08
C GLY A 49 6.25 1.25 -4.19
N TYR A 50 7.21 0.55 -4.78
CA TYR A 50 8.07 -0.38 -4.07
C TYR A 50 9.54 -0.15 -4.43
N ASN A 51 10.31 0.25 -3.43
CA ASN A 51 11.76 0.35 -3.52
C ASN A 51 12.38 -0.93 -2.92
N ARG A 52 12.83 -1.84 -3.79
CA ARG A 52 13.49 -3.10 -3.38
C ARG A 52 14.82 -2.86 -2.67
N GLU A 53 15.58 -1.85 -3.08
CA GLU A 53 16.89 -1.54 -2.48
C GLU A 53 16.76 -1.05 -1.03
N ALA A 54 15.78 -0.18 -0.77
CA ALA A 54 15.52 0.36 0.57
C ALA A 54 14.58 -0.51 1.42
N GLY A 55 13.90 -1.50 0.81
CA GLY A 55 12.80 -2.23 1.45
C GLY A 55 11.60 -1.34 1.80
N PHE A 56 11.45 -0.20 1.10
CA PHE A 56 10.43 0.81 1.40
C PHE A 56 9.25 0.67 0.43
N VAL A 57 8.04 0.53 0.97
CA VAL A 57 6.80 0.45 0.19
C VAL A 57 5.87 1.59 0.59
N TRP A 58 5.18 2.17 -0.38
CA TRP A 58 4.12 3.14 -0.13
C TRP A 58 2.89 2.87 -0.99
N LEU A 59 1.75 3.25 -0.44
CA LEU A 59 0.45 3.19 -1.10
C LEU A 59 -0.21 4.56 -0.96
N ILE A 60 -0.65 5.14 -2.08
CA ILE A 60 -1.44 6.36 -2.10
C ILE A 60 -2.87 5.97 -2.47
N GLN A 61 -3.81 6.32 -1.60
CA GLN A 61 -5.24 6.03 -1.76
C GLN A 61 -6.02 7.35 -1.82
N LYS A 62 -7.05 7.43 -2.68
CA LYS A 62 -7.88 8.64 -2.81
C LYS A 62 -8.64 8.99 -1.55
N LYS A 63 -9.10 7.98 -0.81
CA LYS A 63 -9.98 8.14 0.35
C LYS A 63 -9.36 7.49 1.57
N LYS A 64 -9.52 8.16 2.71
CA LYS A 64 -9.30 7.56 4.02
C LYS A 64 -10.26 6.37 4.16
N LYS A 65 -9.73 5.20 4.53
CA LYS A 65 -10.54 4.00 4.70
C LYS A 65 -10.33 3.42 6.08
N ASP A 66 -11.44 3.22 6.77
CA ASP A 66 -11.52 2.41 7.98
C ASP A 66 -11.84 0.98 7.57
N HIS A 67 -10.92 0.06 7.84
CA HIS A 67 -11.16 -1.37 7.63
C HIS A 67 -11.55 -2.02 8.94
N THR A 68 -12.66 -2.75 8.94
CA THR A 68 -13.08 -3.56 10.08
C THR A 68 -12.77 -5.02 9.78
N PHE A 69 -11.77 -5.56 10.48
CA PHE A 69 -11.48 -6.99 10.46
C PHE A 69 -12.60 -7.74 11.20
N LYS A 70 -13.63 -8.17 10.47
CA LYS A 70 -14.84 -8.81 11.03
C LYS A 70 -14.53 -10.01 11.93
N LYS A 71 -13.52 -10.83 11.58
CA LYS A 71 -13.14 -12.02 12.35
C LYS A 71 -12.62 -11.71 13.76
N ILE A 72 -11.93 -10.58 13.94
CA ILE A 72 -11.37 -10.15 15.22
C ILE A 72 -12.11 -8.94 15.82
N LYS A 73 -13.22 -8.51 15.18
CA LYS A 73 -14.01 -7.33 15.52
C LYS A 73 -13.17 -6.06 15.75
N ARG A 74 -12.05 -5.90 15.03
CA ARG A 74 -11.14 -4.75 15.19
C ARG A 74 -11.23 -3.80 14.02
N GLN A 75 -11.46 -2.52 14.31
CA GLN A 75 -11.40 -1.44 13.35
C GLN A 75 -9.99 -0.87 13.32
N VAL A 76 -9.46 -0.67 12.11
CA VAL A 76 -8.19 0.02 11.86
C VAL A 76 -8.43 1.10 10.81
N SER A 77 -7.90 2.29 11.08
CA SER A 77 -7.97 3.42 10.17
C SER A 77 -6.68 3.52 9.36
N TYR A 78 -6.80 3.52 8.03
CA TYR A 78 -5.69 3.76 7.12
C TYR A 78 -5.81 5.19 6.59
N ALA A 79 -5.24 6.12 7.36
CA ALA A 79 -5.20 7.54 7.03
C ALA A 79 -3.95 8.19 7.63
N PRO A 80 -3.36 9.20 6.96
CA PRO A 80 -2.46 10.10 7.64
C PRO A 80 -3.25 10.83 8.75
N ARG A 81 -2.71 10.79 9.97
CA ARG A 81 -3.08 11.72 11.04
C ARG A 81 -2.67 13.12 10.66
#